data_AF-A0A3N2RSJ0-F1
#
_entry.id   AF-A0A3N2RSJ0-F1
#
_cell.length_a   1.000
_cell.length_b   1.000
_cell.length_c   1.000
_cell.angle_alpha   90.00
_cell.angle_beta   90.00
_cell.angle_gamma   90.00
#
_symmetry.space_group_name_H-M   'P 1'
#
loop_
_entity.id
_entity.type
_entity.pdbx_description
1 polymer ?
#
loop_
_entity_poly.entity_id
_entity_poly.type
_entity_poly.pdbx_seq_one_letter_code
_entity_poly.pdbx_strand_id
1 'polypeptide(L)'
;MRALALGLTLLTGSVTAAELGTWGDLWPVAEPDMLTVIESRLQTLAQSGEMDKKMAEFKARVVRNSQRPPAVEGITRAVRYERRWFDPSVRVDKALADDRGNVFAQAGQVFNPLDVVPFNETLLFINGDDADQLAWVQRQKPDTLITRIILVQGNIPQTSEKLDSRIFFDQNGVLTTRFGISQVPARVTAAPSGKRLQVEIIPPDMAQHDAGGVR
;
A
#
# COMPACT_ATOMS: atom_id res chain seq x y z
N MET A 1 43.24 95.13 -1.78
CA MET A 1 44.60 94.54 -1.72
C MET A 1 44.99 94.40 -0.26
N ARG A 2 45.48 93.21 0.13
CA ARG A 2 46.27 92.88 1.35
C ARG A 2 45.49 92.98 2.68
N ALA A 3 45.08 91.83 3.23
CA ALA A 3 45.84 91.00 4.19
C ALA A 3 45.37 91.35 5.62
N LEU A 4 44.49 90.58 6.26
CA LEU A 4 44.68 89.24 6.83
C LEU A 4 45.75 89.23 7.93
N ALA A 5 45.35 89.45 9.18
CA ALA A 5 46.02 88.91 10.35
C ALA A 5 45.15 89.02 11.61
N LEU A 6 45.01 87.86 12.28
CA LEU A 6 44.95 87.68 13.73
C LEU A 6 43.83 88.36 14.54
N GLY A 7 42.92 87.53 15.06
CA GLY A 7 42.20 87.89 16.28
C GLY A 7 40.98 87.03 16.59
N LEU A 8 41.17 85.76 16.98
CA LEU A 8 40.33 85.06 17.96
C LEU A 8 40.94 83.68 18.27
N THR A 9 41.87 83.57 19.22
CA THR A 9 41.60 83.06 20.58
C THR A 9 40.87 81.71 20.61
N LEU A 10 41.64 80.67 20.93
CA LEU A 10 41.34 79.68 21.98
C LEU A 10 39.92 79.09 21.98
N LEU A 11 39.68 78.09 21.16
CA LEU A 11 38.81 76.98 21.55
C LEU A 11 39.50 75.66 21.21
N THR A 12 40.37 75.21 22.10
CA THR A 12 40.72 73.79 22.24
C THR A 12 39.46 73.07 22.69
N GLY A 13 38.66 72.62 21.72
CA GLY A 13 37.52 71.75 21.99
C GLY A 13 38.05 70.39 22.47
N SER A 14 37.77 70.06 23.73
CA SER A 14 37.95 68.71 24.25
C SER A 14 37.11 67.74 23.40
N VAL A 15 37.77 66.85 22.64
CA VAL A 15 37.11 65.68 22.08
C VAL A 15 36.72 64.78 23.26
N THR A 16 35.46 64.80 23.63
CA THR A 16 34.82 63.74 24.40
C THR A 16 34.19 62.79 23.40
N ALA A 17 34.83 61.65 23.13
CA ALA A 17 34.15 60.54 22.47
C ALA A 17 33.11 60.01 23.46
N ALA A 18 31.83 60.20 23.16
CA ALA A 18 30.78 59.55 23.92
C ALA A 18 30.77 58.07 23.55
N GLU A 19 31.04 57.20 24.51
CA GLU A 19 30.78 55.77 24.37
C GLU A 19 29.26 55.58 24.39
N LEU A 20 28.66 55.59 23.20
CA LEU A 20 27.27 55.22 23.01
C LEU A 20 27.20 53.71 23.24
N GLY A 21 27.15 53.30 24.51
CA GLY A 21 27.06 51.91 24.91
C GLY A 21 25.99 51.15 24.12
N THR A 22 26.11 49.82 24.07
CA THR A 22 25.17 48.95 23.37
C THR A 22 23.78 49.06 24.01
N TRP A 23 22.88 49.82 23.38
CA TRP A 23 21.45 49.81 23.72
C TRP A 23 20.76 48.70 22.93
N GLY A 24 20.44 47.64 23.65
CA GLY A 24 19.57 46.57 23.18
C GLY A 24 19.37 45.60 24.34
N ASP A 25 18.13 45.43 24.79
CA ASP A 25 17.79 44.39 25.73
C ASP A 25 18.15 43.04 25.10
N LEU A 26 19.15 42.35 25.66
CA LEU A 26 19.43 40.96 25.32
C LEU A 26 18.35 40.10 25.97
N TRP A 27 17.24 39.90 25.26
CA TRP A 27 16.25 38.91 25.64
C TRP A 27 16.89 37.52 25.57
N PRO A 28 16.87 36.72 26.66
CA PRO A 28 17.30 35.34 26.57
C PRO A 28 16.39 34.63 25.58
N VAL A 29 16.97 33.99 24.55
CA VAL A 29 16.22 33.11 23.65
C VAL A 29 15.90 31.83 24.43
N ALA A 30 14.87 31.88 25.26
CA ALA A 30 14.26 30.69 25.84
C ALA A 30 13.32 30.13 24.77
N GLU A 31 13.76 29.09 24.07
CA GLU A 31 12.88 28.35 23.17
C GLU A 31 11.69 27.83 23.99
N PRO A 32 10.44 28.10 23.57
CA PRO A 32 9.29 27.60 24.30
C PRO A 32 9.35 26.07 24.34
N ASP A 33 9.08 25.51 25.51
CA ASP A 33 9.08 24.07 25.73
C ASP A 33 8.20 23.38 24.68
N MET A 34 8.77 22.43 23.93
CA MET A 34 8.06 21.83 22.81
C MET A 34 6.78 21.12 23.22
N LEU A 35 6.71 20.56 24.44
CA LEU A 35 5.49 19.93 24.94
C LEU A 35 4.41 20.99 25.17
N THR A 36 4.74 22.14 25.77
CA THR A 36 3.77 23.25 25.94
C THR A 36 3.26 23.79 24.61
N VAL A 37 4.10 23.86 23.57
CA VAL A 37 3.69 24.26 22.22
C VAL A 37 2.77 23.21 21.58
N ILE A 38 3.07 21.92 21.75
CA ILE A 38 2.22 20.83 21.26
C ILE A 38 0.86 20.84 21.98
N GLU A 39 0.85 20.98 23.31
CA GLU A 39 -0.36 21.03 24.13
C GLU A 39 -1.25 22.23 23.78
N SER A 40 -0.65 23.42 23.66
CA SER A 40 -1.34 24.63 23.22
C SER A 40 -2.02 24.42 21.86
N ARG A 41 -1.29 23.86 20.88
CA ARG A 41 -1.84 23.59 19.55
C ARG A 41 -2.96 22.55 19.60
N LEU A 42 -2.82 21.50 20.40
CA LEU A 42 -3.86 20.48 20.58
C LEU A 42 -5.12 21.06 21.24
N GLN A 43 -4.97 21.91 22.26
CA GLN A 43 -6.10 22.60 22.90
C GLN A 43 -6.79 23.58 21.95
N THR A 44 -6.06 24.37 21.17
CA THR A 44 -6.64 25.26 20.16
C THR A 44 -7.42 24.47 19.09
N LEU A 45 -6.89 23.33 18.65
CA LEU A 45 -7.58 22.45 17.70
C LEU A 45 -8.82 21.80 18.31
N ALA A 46 -8.82 21.49 19.61
CA ALA A 46 -9.98 20.97 20.32
C ALA A 46 -11.07 22.05 20.52
N GLN A 47 -10.69 23.25 20.96
CA GLN A 47 -11.62 24.36 21.19
C GLN A 47 -12.25 24.90 19.90
N SER A 48 -11.54 24.84 18.78
CA SER A 48 -12.06 25.23 17.46
C SER A 48 -12.95 24.17 16.79
N GLY A 49 -13.06 22.96 17.36
CA GLY A 49 -13.76 21.83 16.76
C GLY A 49 -13.06 21.23 15.52
N GLU A 50 -11.91 21.78 15.10
CA GLU A 50 -11.13 21.24 13.98
C GLU A 50 -10.59 19.84 14.25
N MET A 51 -10.28 19.53 15.52
CA MET A 51 -9.83 18.19 15.92
C MET A 51 -10.89 17.13 15.69
N ASP A 52 -12.14 17.41 16.06
CA ASP A 52 -13.27 16.49 15.87
C ASP A 52 -13.56 16.29 14.39
N LYS A 53 -13.51 17.37 13.59
CA LYS A 53 -13.65 17.31 12.13
C LYS A 53 -12.55 16.44 11.50
N LYS A 54 -11.28 16.67 11.84
CA LYS A 54 -10.14 15.87 11.33
C LYS A 54 -10.23 14.41 11.75
N MET A 55 -10.68 14.14 12.98
CA MET A 55 -10.89 12.78 13.48
C MET A 55 -12.03 12.07 12.73
N ALA A 56 -13.15 12.76 12.47
CA ALA A 56 -14.27 12.23 11.69
C ALA A 56 -13.84 11.92 10.24
N GLU A 57 -13.12 12.83 9.59
CA GLU A 57 -12.55 12.64 8.25
C GLU A 57 -11.57 11.45 8.22
N PHE A 58 -10.72 11.32 9.24
CA PHE A 58 -9.80 10.19 9.38
C PHE A 58 -10.56 8.87 9.52
N LYS A 59 -11.56 8.80 10.40
CA LYS A 59 -12.42 7.61 10.59
C LYS A 59 -13.13 7.23 9.30
N ALA A 60 -13.77 8.19 8.62
CA ALA A 60 -14.44 7.97 7.35
C ALA A 60 -13.46 7.44 6.28
N ARG A 61 -12.24 7.99 6.22
CA ARG A 61 -11.19 7.51 5.32
C ARG A 61 -10.75 6.09 5.65
N VAL A 62 -10.56 5.74 6.92
CA VAL A 62 -10.16 4.38 7.33
C VAL A 62 -11.25 3.38 6.98
N VAL A 63 -12.52 3.70 7.28
CA VAL A 63 -13.66 2.85 6.91
C VAL A 63 -13.70 2.65 5.41
N ARG A 64 -13.66 3.73 4.64
CA ARG A 64 -13.70 3.67 3.17
C ARG A 64 -12.54 2.84 2.61
N ASN A 65 -11.31 3.09 3.05
CA ASN A 65 -10.13 2.41 2.52
C ASN A 65 -10.07 0.93 2.97
N SER A 66 -10.64 0.59 4.13
CA SER A 66 -10.78 -0.79 4.60
C SER A 66 -11.78 -1.58 3.75
N GLN A 67 -12.93 -0.96 3.45
CA GLN A 67 -13.98 -1.58 2.64
C GLN A 67 -13.67 -1.58 1.15
N ARG A 68 -12.89 -0.60 0.69
CA ARG A 68 -12.50 -0.41 -0.71
C ARG A 68 -11.01 -0.06 -0.79
N PRO A 69 -10.14 -1.09 -0.72
CA PRO A 69 -8.72 -0.88 -0.90
C PRO A 69 -8.38 -0.28 -2.27
N PRO A 70 -7.20 0.34 -2.42
CA PRO A 70 -6.71 0.79 -3.72
C PRO A 70 -6.67 -0.35 -4.72
N ALA A 71 -7.04 -0.07 -5.97
CA ALA A 71 -6.97 -1.05 -7.04
C ALA A 71 -5.51 -1.47 -7.31
N VAL A 72 -5.32 -2.73 -7.68
CA VAL A 72 -4.02 -3.24 -8.15
C VAL A 72 -3.72 -2.62 -9.51
N GLU A 73 -2.57 -1.95 -9.61
CA GLU A 73 -2.15 -1.27 -10.83
C GLU A 73 -1.86 -2.26 -11.97
N GLY A 74 -2.11 -1.83 -13.20
CA GLY A 74 -1.76 -2.60 -14.41
C GLY A 74 -2.67 -3.79 -14.72
N ILE A 75 -3.68 -4.07 -13.90
CA ILE A 75 -4.66 -5.13 -14.19
C ILE A 75 -5.76 -4.61 -15.12
N THR A 76 -5.98 -5.31 -16.23
CA THR A 76 -6.99 -4.96 -17.24
C THR A 76 -8.10 -6.01 -17.33
N ARG A 77 -9.16 -5.72 -18.09
CA ARG A 77 -10.20 -6.72 -18.36
C ARG A 77 -9.67 -7.78 -19.34
N ALA A 78 -9.98 -9.05 -19.07
CA ALA A 78 -9.72 -10.16 -19.97
C ALA A 78 -10.56 -10.03 -21.25
N VAL A 79 -9.88 -10.05 -22.40
CA VAL A 79 -10.51 -9.93 -23.74
C VAL A 79 -10.31 -11.19 -24.59
N ARG A 80 -9.36 -12.05 -24.21
CA ARG A 80 -9.09 -13.32 -24.88
C ARG A 80 -8.81 -14.38 -23.83
N TYR A 81 -9.15 -15.63 -24.17
CA TYR A 81 -8.80 -16.76 -23.32
C TYR A 81 -7.30 -17.04 -23.40
N GLU A 82 -6.68 -17.25 -22.24
CA GLU A 82 -5.30 -17.71 -22.14
C GLU A 82 -5.18 -18.79 -21.07
N ARG A 83 -4.28 -19.75 -21.27
CA ARG A 83 -3.96 -20.78 -20.28
C ARG A 83 -2.47 -21.03 -20.25
N ARG A 84 -1.91 -21.11 -19.05
CA ARG A 84 -0.49 -21.44 -18.85
C ARG A 84 -0.25 -22.18 -17.55
N TRP A 85 0.90 -22.85 -17.50
CA TRP A 85 1.39 -23.50 -16.31
C TRP A 85 2.24 -22.54 -15.47
N PHE A 86 2.11 -22.64 -14.15
CA PHE A 86 2.94 -21.95 -13.18
C PHE A 86 3.68 -22.97 -12.34
N ASP A 87 5.01 -22.85 -12.30
CA ASP A 87 5.88 -23.67 -11.46
C ASP A 87 6.12 -22.94 -10.13
N PRO A 88 5.57 -23.43 -9.01
CA PRO A 88 5.73 -22.79 -7.71
C PRO A 88 7.06 -23.15 -7.01
N SER A 89 7.96 -23.89 -7.67
CA SER A 89 9.23 -24.30 -7.09
C SER A 89 10.06 -23.10 -6.65
N VAL A 90 10.58 -23.15 -5.43
CA VAL A 90 11.38 -22.09 -4.83
C VAL A 90 12.81 -22.58 -4.70
N ARG A 91 13.76 -21.70 -5.00
CA ARG A 91 15.17 -21.91 -4.70
C ARG A 91 15.51 -21.23 -3.38
N VAL A 92 16.23 -21.95 -2.54
CA VAL A 92 16.72 -21.46 -1.25
C VAL A 92 17.98 -20.63 -1.49
N ASP A 93 17.93 -19.33 -1.23
CA ASP A 93 19.06 -18.42 -1.51
C ASP A 93 20.22 -18.62 -0.52
N LYS A 94 19.90 -18.89 0.74
CA LYS A 94 20.87 -19.11 1.83
C LYS A 94 20.46 -20.31 2.66
N ALA A 95 21.44 -21.00 3.24
CA ALA A 95 21.16 -22.12 4.12
C ALA A 95 20.21 -21.68 5.25
N LEU A 96 19.15 -22.47 5.46
CA LEU A 96 18.18 -22.25 6.53
C LEU A 96 18.47 -23.23 7.65
N ALA A 97 18.59 -22.69 8.86
CA ALA A 97 18.84 -23.45 10.08
C ALA A 97 17.80 -23.12 11.14
N ASP A 98 17.54 -24.07 12.03
CA ASP A 98 16.74 -23.83 13.23
C ASP A 98 17.51 -22.97 14.27
N ASP A 99 16.88 -22.70 15.41
CA ASP A 99 17.45 -21.96 16.54
C ASP A 99 18.66 -22.66 17.18
N ARG A 100 18.88 -23.94 16.86
CA ARG A 100 20.00 -24.77 17.36
C ARG A 100 21.12 -24.92 16.34
N GLY A 101 20.99 -24.33 15.15
CA GLY A 101 21.98 -24.38 14.08
C GLY A 101 21.89 -25.63 13.19
N ASN A 102 20.83 -26.45 13.29
CA ASN A 102 20.63 -27.59 12.39
C ASN A 102 20.13 -27.08 11.04
N VAL A 103 20.94 -27.26 10.00
CA VAL A 103 20.58 -26.87 8.63
C VAL A 103 19.57 -27.86 8.05
N PHE A 104 18.35 -27.40 7.79
CA PHE A 104 17.28 -28.21 7.19
C PHE A 104 17.03 -27.89 5.71
N ALA A 105 17.55 -26.78 5.20
CA ALA A 105 17.56 -26.48 3.77
C ALA A 105 18.90 -25.87 3.35
N GLN A 106 19.51 -26.43 2.31
CA GLN A 106 20.82 -26.00 1.83
C GLN A 106 20.68 -24.83 0.85
N ALA A 107 21.68 -23.95 0.80
CA ALA A 107 21.74 -22.91 -0.22
C ALA A 107 21.76 -23.55 -1.63
N GLY A 108 20.97 -23.02 -2.55
CA GLY A 108 20.78 -23.54 -3.90
C GLY A 108 19.78 -24.71 -4.02
N GLN A 109 19.29 -25.26 -2.91
CA GLN A 109 18.28 -26.30 -2.93
C GLN A 109 17.00 -25.77 -3.58
N VAL A 110 16.44 -26.54 -4.52
CA VAL A 110 15.15 -26.26 -5.15
C VAL A 110 14.14 -27.26 -4.62
N PHE A 111 12.99 -26.77 -4.16
CA PHE A 111 11.90 -27.65 -3.74
C PHE A 111 10.56 -27.08 -4.22
N ASN A 112 9.61 -27.98 -4.47
CA ASN A 112 8.27 -27.61 -4.85
C ASN A 112 7.36 -27.64 -3.61
N PRO A 113 6.76 -26.52 -3.20
CA PRO A 113 5.85 -26.49 -2.05
C PRO A 113 4.66 -27.46 -2.18
N LEU A 114 4.25 -27.78 -3.40
CA LEU A 114 3.17 -28.71 -3.69
C LEU A 114 3.51 -30.18 -3.38
N ASP A 115 4.79 -30.49 -3.18
CA ASP A 115 5.23 -31.81 -2.73
C ASP A 115 4.88 -32.05 -1.25
N VAL A 116 4.73 -30.97 -0.49
CA VAL A 116 4.49 -31.00 0.96
C VAL A 116 3.04 -30.65 1.27
N VAL A 117 2.51 -29.60 0.62
CA VAL A 117 1.13 -29.13 0.82
C VAL A 117 0.42 -29.09 -0.52
N PRO A 118 -0.52 -30.01 -0.79
CA PRO A 118 -1.25 -30.01 -2.05
C PRO A 118 -2.15 -28.78 -2.16
N PHE A 119 -2.30 -28.29 -3.39
CA PHE A 119 -3.14 -27.13 -3.67
C PHE A 119 -4.60 -27.56 -3.87
N ASN A 120 -5.37 -27.54 -2.79
CA ASN A 120 -6.76 -28.06 -2.75
C ASN A 120 -7.83 -26.95 -2.85
N GLU A 121 -7.52 -25.87 -3.55
CA GLU A 121 -8.38 -24.71 -3.65
C GLU A 121 -8.46 -24.17 -5.08
N THR A 122 -9.51 -23.41 -5.36
CA THR A 122 -9.63 -22.61 -6.58
C THR A 122 -9.60 -21.14 -6.21
N LEU A 123 -8.68 -20.39 -6.84
CA LEU A 123 -8.61 -18.94 -6.69
C LEU A 123 -9.27 -18.29 -7.90
N LEU A 124 -10.18 -17.35 -7.65
CA LEU A 124 -10.86 -16.57 -8.67
C LEU A 124 -10.50 -15.10 -8.48
N PHE A 125 -9.81 -14.51 -9.46
CA PHE A 125 -9.42 -13.10 -9.44
C PHE A 125 -10.39 -12.30 -10.30
N ILE A 126 -10.99 -11.25 -9.74
CA ILE A 126 -11.96 -10.41 -10.45
C ILE A 126 -11.85 -8.93 -10.09
N ASN A 127 -12.37 -8.07 -10.96
CA ASN A 127 -12.79 -6.72 -10.61
C ASN A 127 -14.22 -6.75 -10.05
N GLY A 128 -14.39 -6.43 -8.77
CA GLY A 128 -15.68 -6.41 -8.08
C GLY A 128 -16.62 -5.27 -8.47
N ASP A 129 -16.13 -4.27 -9.20
CA ASP A 129 -16.98 -3.21 -9.79
C ASP A 129 -17.58 -3.63 -11.15
N ASP A 130 -17.11 -4.74 -11.73
CA ASP A 130 -17.50 -5.21 -13.05
C ASP A 130 -18.61 -6.26 -12.95
N ALA A 131 -19.81 -5.91 -13.37
CA ALA A 131 -20.99 -6.76 -13.24
C ALA A 131 -20.86 -8.09 -14.01
N ASP A 132 -20.18 -8.09 -15.15
CA ASP A 132 -19.99 -9.32 -15.94
C ASP A 132 -19.06 -10.29 -15.22
N GLN A 133 -18.05 -9.76 -14.51
CA GLN A 133 -17.12 -10.59 -13.74
C GLN A 133 -17.78 -11.17 -12.49
N LEU A 134 -18.68 -10.42 -11.85
CA LEU A 134 -19.52 -10.95 -10.77
C LEU A 134 -20.41 -12.08 -11.27
N ALA A 135 -21.07 -11.88 -12.42
CA ALA A 135 -21.87 -12.93 -13.05
C ALA A 135 -21.02 -14.14 -13.45
N TRP A 136 -19.80 -13.92 -13.94
CA TRP A 136 -18.85 -14.99 -14.25
C TRP A 136 -18.51 -15.83 -13.01
N VAL A 137 -18.26 -15.21 -11.84
CA VAL A 137 -18.03 -15.95 -10.58
C VAL A 137 -19.23 -16.81 -10.21
N GLN A 138 -20.45 -16.28 -10.30
CA GLN A 138 -21.68 -17.02 -9.96
C GLN A 138 -21.92 -18.24 -10.85
N ARG A 139 -21.38 -18.25 -12.08
CA ARG A 139 -21.44 -19.41 -12.99
C ARG A 139 -20.36 -20.45 -12.71
N GLN A 140 -19.32 -20.13 -11.94
CA GLN A 140 -18.26 -21.08 -11.63
C GLN A 140 -18.77 -22.15 -10.65
N LYS A 141 -18.43 -23.41 -10.94
CA LYS A 141 -18.66 -24.57 -10.06
C LYS A 141 -17.36 -25.35 -9.91
N PRO A 142 -16.38 -24.85 -9.12
CA PRO A 142 -15.10 -25.53 -8.98
C PRO A 142 -15.26 -26.90 -8.30
N ASP A 143 -14.48 -27.89 -8.74
CA ASP A 143 -14.46 -29.23 -8.11
C ASP A 143 -13.79 -29.22 -6.72
N THR A 144 -13.09 -28.14 -6.37
CA THR A 144 -12.41 -27.97 -5.10
C THR A 144 -13.38 -27.55 -3.99
N LEU A 145 -13.23 -28.14 -2.81
CA LEU A 145 -14.03 -27.79 -1.62
C LEU A 145 -13.86 -26.33 -1.18
N ILE A 146 -12.71 -25.73 -1.48
CA ILE A 146 -12.39 -24.36 -1.08
C ILE A 146 -12.28 -23.49 -2.33
N THR A 147 -13.11 -22.46 -2.39
CA THR A 147 -13.04 -21.42 -3.42
C THR A 147 -12.77 -20.08 -2.75
N ARG A 148 -11.76 -19.35 -3.24
CA ARG A 148 -11.41 -18.01 -2.76
C ARG A 148 -11.62 -17.01 -3.88
N ILE A 149 -12.51 -16.04 -3.64
CA ILE A 149 -12.75 -14.92 -4.55
C ILE A 149 -11.86 -13.76 -4.09
N ILE A 150 -10.99 -13.30 -4.98
CA ILE A 150 -9.96 -12.31 -4.71
C ILE A 150 -10.19 -11.11 -5.62
N LEU A 151 -10.44 -9.95 -5.01
CA LEU A 151 -10.59 -8.70 -5.74
C LEU A 151 -9.23 -8.09 -6.06
N VAL A 152 -9.08 -7.61 -7.29
CA VAL A 152 -8.01 -6.68 -7.67
C VAL A 152 -8.47 -5.22 -7.62
N GLN A 153 -9.78 -5.02 -7.66
CA GLN A 153 -10.46 -3.74 -7.57
C GLN A 153 -11.90 -4.01 -7.08
N GLY A 154 -12.49 -3.07 -6.34
CA GLY A 154 -13.90 -3.13 -5.94
C GLY A 154 -14.12 -2.95 -4.45
N ASN A 155 -15.39 -2.96 -4.04
CA ASN A 155 -15.79 -2.86 -2.63
C ASN A 155 -16.04 -4.25 -2.04
N ILE A 156 -15.29 -4.60 -1.00
CA ILE A 156 -15.29 -5.93 -0.38
C ILE A 156 -16.67 -6.27 0.23
N PRO A 157 -17.26 -5.46 1.14
CA PRO A 157 -18.60 -5.75 1.66
C PRO A 157 -19.69 -5.92 0.60
N GLN A 158 -19.74 -5.01 -0.38
CA GLN A 158 -20.76 -5.04 -1.43
C GLN A 158 -20.62 -6.27 -2.32
N THR A 159 -19.38 -6.65 -2.67
CA THR A 159 -19.16 -7.88 -3.45
C THR A 159 -19.47 -9.13 -2.62
N SER A 160 -19.17 -9.11 -1.31
CA SER A 160 -19.49 -10.22 -0.40
C SER A 160 -21.00 -10.45 -0.28
N GLU A 161 -21.77 -9.37 -0.17
CA GLU A 161 -23.24 -9.41 -0.16
C GLU A 161 -23.80 -9.94 -1.50
N LYS A 162 -23.29 -9.44 -2.63
CA LYS A 162 -23.77 -9.86 -3.97
C LYS A 162 -23.47 -11.33 -4.30
N LEU A 163 -22.37 -11.86 -3.79
CA LEU A 163 -21.92 -13.23 -4.10
C LEU A 163 -22.22 -14.22 -2.96
N ASP A 164 -22.80 -13.75 -1.84
CA ASP A 164 -23.00 -14.52 -0.61
C ASP A 164 -21.77 -15.36 -0.23
N SER A 165 -20.60 -14.72 -0.30
CA SER A 165 -19.31 -15.42 -0.24
C SER A 165 -18.27 -14.58 0.48
N ARG A 166 -17.29 -15.26 1.09
CA ARG A 166 -16.11 -14.60 1.65
C ARG A 166 -15.25 -14.03 0.53
N ILE A 167 -14.95 -12.74 0.64
CA ILE A 167 -14.15 -12.00 -0.32
C ILE A 167 -12.78 -11.64 0.27
N PHE A 168 -11.74 -11.80 -0.55
CA PHE A 168 -10.39 -11.37 -0.28
C PHE A 168 -10.00 -10.24 -1.23
N PHE A 169 -8.89 -9.57 -0.96
CA PHE A 169 -8.34 -8.54 -1.84
C PHE A 169 -6.85 -8.78 -2.02
N ASP A 170 -6.36 -8.72 -3.25
CA ASP A 170 -4.94 -8.86 -3.56
C ASP A 170 -4.20 -7.56 -3.26
N GLN A 171 -4.04 -7.24 -1.98
CA GLN A 171 -3.42 -5.99 -1.54
C GLN A 171 -2.01 -5.88 -2.13
N ASN A 172 -1.74 -4.76 -2.80
CA ASN A 172 -0.48 -4.49 -3.50
C ASN A 172 -0.13 -5.50 -4.61
N GLY A 173 -1.09 -6.29 -5.09
CA GLY A 173 -0.89 -7.18 -6.24
C GLY A 173 0.07 -8.33 -6.00
N VAL A 174 0.24 -8.81 -4.77
CA VAL A 174 1.22 -9.85 -4.42
C VAL A 174 0.94 -11.15 -5.18
N LEU A 175 -0.31 -11.59 -5.22
CA LEU A 175 -0.69 -12.84 -5.87
C LEU A 175 -0.74 -12.68 -7.39
N THR A 176 -1.33 -11.60 -7.89
CA THR A 176 -1.36 -11.30 -9.33
C THR A 176 0.04 -11.19 -9.90
N THR A 177 0.96 -10.49 -9.22
CA THR A 177 2.38 -10.42 -9.61
C THR A 177 3.02 -11.81 -9.57
N ARG A 178 2.86 -12.55 -8.47
CA ARG A 178 3.46 -13.89 -8.32
C ARG A 178 2.99 -14.84 -9.41
N PHE A 179 1.70 -14.83 -9.71
CA PHE A 179 1.15 -15.69 -10.73
C PHE A 179 1.37 -15.14 -12.14
N GLY A 180 1.70 -13.86 -12.32
CA GLY A 180 1.84 -13.21 -13.64
C GLY A 180 0.49 -12.87 -14.29
N ILE A 181 -0.51 -12.53 -13.49
CA ILE A 181 -1.86 -12.16 -13.93
C ILE A 181 -1.86 -10.65 -14.21
N SER A 182 -2.11 -10.27 -15.46
CA SER A 182 -2.27 -8.88 -15.90
C SER A 182 -3.69 -8.56 -16.38
N GLN A 183 -4.57 -9.57 -16.42
CA GLN A 183 -5.94 -9.45 -16.88
C GLN A 183 -6.89 -10.25 -15.99
N VAL A 184 -8.10 -9.75 -15.75
CA VAL A 184 -9.15 -10.44 -14.98
C VAL A 184 -10.48 -10.45 -15.74
N PRO A 185 -11.33 -11.48 -15.62
CA PRO A 185 -11.23 -12.60 -14.69
C PRO A 185 -10.07 -13.57 -14.94
N ALA A 186 -9.53 -14.11 -13.84
CA ALA A 186 -8.56 -15.19 -13.89
C ALA A 186 -8.89 -16.29 -12.88
N ARG A 187 -8.57 -17.54 -13.24
CA ARG A 187 -8.75 -18.72 -12.40
C ARG A 187 -7.42 -19.41 -12.18
N VAL A 188 -7.12 -19.78 -10.94
CA VAL A 188 -5.94 -20.57 -10.57
C VAL A 188 -6.37 -21.86 -9.89
N THR A 189 -5.92 -23.00 -10.42
CA THR A 189 -6.20 -24.34 -9.89
C THR A 189 -4.94 -25.21 -9.89
N ALA A 190 -4.98 -26.35 -9.22
CA ALA A 190 -3.92 -27.36 -9.35
C ALA A 190 -3.93 -27.98 -10.76
N ALA A 191 -2.75 -28.20 -11.33
CA ALA A 191 -2.61 -29.03 -12.51
C ALA A 191 -2.93 -30.50 -12.17
N PRO A 192 -3.37 -31.33 -13.13
CA PRO A 192 -3.60 -32.76 -12.91
C PRO A 192 -2.39 -33.51 -12.35
N SER A 193 -1.17 -33.05 -12.66
CA SER A 193 0.07 -33.61 -12.11
C SER A 193 0.26 -33.36 -10.60
N GLY A 194 -0.46 -32.39 -10.02
CA GLY A 194 -0.28 -31.93 -8.64
C GLY A 194 1.03 -31.16 -8.40
N LYS A 195 1.91 -31.02 -9.39
CA LYS A 195 3.24 -30.37 -9.26
C LYS A 195 3.29 -28.94 -9.80
N ARG A 196 2.24 -28.50 -10.49
CA ARG A 196 2.14 -27.16 -11.05
C ARG A 196 0.75 -26.59 -10.79
N LEU A 197 0.61 -25.29 -10.97
CA LEU A 197 -0.68 -24.63 -10.99
C LEU A 197 -1.06 -24.31 -12.44
N GLN A 198 -2.36 -24.38 -12.75
CA GLN A 198 -2.94 -23.86 -13.97
C GLN A 198 -3.40 -22.43 -13.71
N VAL A 199 -2.95 -21.49 -14.53
CA VAL A 199 -3.47 -20.12 -14.54
C VAL A 199 -4.23 -19.91 -15.84
N GLU A 200 -5.50 -19.56 -15.74
CA GLU A 200 -6.37 -19.25 -16.86
C GLU A 200 -6.85 -17.81 -16.79
N ILE A 201 -6.81 -17.11 -17.91
CA ILE A 201 -7.43 -15.81 -18.12
C ILE A 201 -8.68 -16.06 -18.95
N ILE A 202 -9.86 -15.67 -18.45
CA ILE A 202 -11.14 -16.07 -19.03
C ILE A 202 -12.00 -14.81 -19.21
N PRO A 203 -12.31 -14.40 -20.45
CA PRO A 203 -13.27 -13.31 -20.68
C PRO A 203 -14.61 -13.64 -20.02
N PRO A 204 -15.23 -12.68 -19.29
CA PRO A 204 -16.40 -12.96 -18.45
C PRO A 204 -17.67 -13.32 -19.25
N ASP A 205 -17.70 -13.01 -20.54
CA ASP A 205 -18.74 -13.36 -21.51
C ASP A 205 -18.57 -14.77 -22.09
N MET A 206 -17.42 -15.40 -21.88
CA MET A 206 -17.08 -16.69 -22.49
C MET A 206 -17.52 -17.87 -21.62
N ALA A 207 -18.79 -18.27 -21.76
CA ALA A 207 -19.39 -19.34 -20.94
C ALA A 207 -18.80 -20.74 -21.15
N GLN A 208 -18.07 -21.00 -22.24
CA GLN A 208 -17.52 -22.32 -22.57
C GLN A 208 -16.42 -22.80 -21.60
N HIS A 209 -15.88 -21.89 -20.77
CA HIS A 209 -14.84 -22.19 -19.77
C HIS A 209 -15.33 -22.05 -18.32
N ASP A 210 -16.62 -21.79 -18.12
CA ASP A 210 -17.28 -21.93 -16.83
C ASP A 210 -17.19 -23.41 -16.44
N ALA A 211 -16.75 -23.69 -15.21
CA ALA A 211 -16.41 -25.06 -14.79
C ALA A 211 -17.54 -26.06 -15.14
N GLY A 212 -17.20 -27.02 -16.02
CA GLY A 212 -18.12 -27.95 -16.69
C GLY A 212 -17.79 -28.21 -18.17
N GLY A 213 -16.98 -27.35 -18.81
CA GLY A 213 -16.54 -27.52 -20.20
C GLY A 213 -15.27 -28.37 -20.37
N VAL A 214 -15.48 -29.67 -20.60
CA VAL A 214 -14.53 -30.69 -21.12
C VAL A 214 -13.45 -31.16 -20.12
N ARG A 215 -13.69 -32.38 -19.61
CA ARG A 215 -12.66 -33.33 -19.18
C ARG A 215 -11.82 -33.80 -20.36
#